data_AF-A0AAE9XCW9-F1
#
_entry.id   AF-A0AAE9XCW9-F1
#
_cell.length_a   1.000
_cell.length_b   1.000
_cell.length_c   1.000
_cell.angle_alpha   90.00
_cell.angle_beta   90.00
_cell.angle_gamma   90.00
#
_symmetry.space_group_name_H-M   'P 1'
#
loop_
_entity.id
_entity.type
_entity.pdbx_description
1 polymer ?
#
loop_
_entity_poly.entity_id
_entity_poly.type
_entity_poly.pdbx_seq_one_letter_code
_entity_poly.pdbx_strand_id
1 'polypeptide(L)'
;MLSIKRERDKGVIKCVLHRTADIPGGVGISTVKLGGSALLEGTPIGKGADGLYEVCKTVHAIADSGASPKKLVVSKGHHFKEGDYIAAKSCNGAQIASIDKSNPEKDVITLKGPLGGSFTSRACLYESAGETDAIRVTPIAVAGSNEDVKQGANVFVSAWVIGVVREENAPAVNEDIKASLKGIVYV
;
A
#
# COMPACT_ATOMS: atom_id res chain seq x y z
N MET A 1 26.87 25.80 17.06
CA MET A 1 26.35 25.08 18.24
C MET A 1 25.89 23.71 17.74
N LEU A 2 26.57 22.62 18.12
CA LEU A 2 26.17 21.27 17.71
C LEU A 2 24.93 20.86 18.52
N SER A 3 23.84 20.52 17.84
CA SER A 3 22.64 19.93 18.45
C SER A 3 22.65 18.43 18.19
N ILE A 4 22.80 17.63 19.25
CA ILE A 4 22.73 16.17 19.18
C ILE A 4 21.41 15.74 19.82
N LYS A 5 20.48 15.24 19.01
CA LYS A 5 19.23 14.64 19.49
C LYS A 5 19.48 13.16 19.80
N ARG A 6 19.19 12.74 21.03
CA ARG A 6 19.06 11.32 21.40
C ARG A 6 17.66 10.86 21.00
N GLU A 7 17.57 10.00 19.99
CA GLU A 7 16.31 9.34 19.63
C GLU A 7 16.31 7.89 20.12
N ARG A 8 15.18 7.46 20.67
CA ARG A 8 14.95 6.06 21.03
C ARG A 8 14.77 5.28 19.72
N ASP A 9 15.45 4.14 19.58
CA ASP A 9 15.29 3.26 18.43
C ASP A 9 13.80 2.87 18.31
N LYS A 10 13.15 3.38 17.26
CA LYS A 10 11.77 3.03 16.90
C LYS A 10 11.85 1.80 16.02
N GLY A 11 12.21 0.67 16.61
CA GLY A 11 12.29 -0.59 15.88
C GLY A 11 11.04 -0.76 15.03
N VAL A 12 11.21 -0.75 13.70
CA VAL A 12 10.07 -0.90 12.80
C VAL A 12 9.53 -2.30 12.98
N ILE A 13 8.26 -2.40 13.35
CA ILE A 13 7.62 -3.70 13.54
C ILE A 13 7.61 -4.40 12.19
N LYS A 14 8.32 -5.52 12.12
CA LYS A 14 8.38 -6.37 10.92
C LYS A 14 7.13 -7.23 10.82
N CYS A 15 6.68 -7.47 9.60
CA CYS A 15 5.55 -8.34 9.30
C CYS A 15 5.98 -9.68 8.72
N VAL A 16 7.15 -9.80 8.07
CA VAL A 16 7.57 -11.07 7.47
C VAL A 16 8.17 -11.99 8.54
N LEU A 17 7.44 -13.05 8.87
CA LEU A 17 7.80 -14.04 9.88
C LEU A 17 8.74 -15.11 9.32
N HIS A 18 8.47 -15.56 8.10
CA HIS A 18 9.26 -16.60 7.46
C HIS A 18 9.51 -16.25 5.99
N ARG A 19 10.76 -16.46 5.57
CA ARG A 19 11.32 -16.09 4.27
C ARG A 19 11.78 -17.38 3.60
N THR A 20 11.04 -17.88 2.60
CA THR A 20 11.29 -19.18 1.99
C THR A 20 11.89 -19.07 0.60
N ALA A 21 11.27 -18.27 -0.28
CA ALA A 21 11.77 -18.05 -1.62
C ALA A 21 11.57 -16.59 -2.05
N ASP A 22 12.64 -16.01 -2.58
CA ASP A 22 12.68 -14.67 -3.14
C ASP A 22 12.90 -14.69 -4.65
N ILE A 23 12.73 -13.54 -5.27
CA ILE A 23 13.19 -13.28 -6.63
C ILE A 23 14.70 -13.04 -6.54
N PRO A 24 15.54 -13.90 -7.13
CA PRO A 24 16.99 -13.80 -6.98
C PRO A 24 17.52 -12.44 -7.43
N GLY A 25 18.34 -11.82 -6.57
CA GLY A 25 18.91 -10.51 -6.85
C GLY A 25 17.96 -9.33 -6.62
N GLY A 26 16.74 -9.57 -6.10
CA GLY A 26 15.77 -8.52 -5.78
C GLY A 26 15.11 -7.88 -7.01
N VAL A 27 14.37 -6.80 -6.77
CA VAL A 27 13.65 -6.06 -7.83
C VAL A 27 13.82 -4.55 -7.68
N GLY A 28 13.71 -3.83 -8.80
CA GLY A 28 13.59 -2.38 -8.81
C GLY A 28 12.13 -1.95 -8.82
N ILE A 29 11.70 -1.15 -7.84
CA ILE A 29 10.38 -0.53 -7.76
C ILE A 29 10.43 0.85 -8.41
N SER A 30 9.49 1.11 -9.32
CA SER A 30 9.30 2.44 -9.89
C SER A 30 8.71 3.40 -8.85
N THR A 31 9.38 4.53 -8.61
CA THR A 31 8.92 5.55 -7.66
C THR A 31 8.00 6.60 -8.27
N VAL A 32 7.93 6.66 -9.61
CA VAL A 32 7.19 7.68 -10.38
C VAL A 32 5.71 7.79 -9.98
N LYS A 33 5.10 6.69 -9.56
CA LYS A 33 3.69 6.62 -9.17
C LYS A 33 3.46 6.56 -7.66
N LEU A 34 4.53 6.63 -6.84
CA LEU A 34 4.42 6.51 -5.39
C LEU A 34 4.20 7.89 -4.75
N GLY A 35 3.11 8.03 -3.98
CA GLY A 35 2.85 9.23 -3.16
C GLY A 35 3.35 9.15 -1.72
N GLY A 36 3.86 8.00 -1.28
CA GLY A 36 4.41 7.75 0.06
C GLY A 36 5.92 7.88 0.11
N SER A 37 6.47 8.20 1.29
CA SER A 37 7.92 8.43 1.51
C SER A 37 8.71 7.20 1.96
N ALA A 38 8.03 6.10 2.27
CA ALA A 38 8.66 4.85 2.66
C ALA A 38 7.86 3.68 2.08
N LEU A 39 8.57 2.72 1.50
CA LEU A 39 8.05 1.41 1.13
C LEU A 39 8.13 0.53 2.37
N LEU A 40 7.01 -0.10 2.74
CA LEU A 40 6.95 -0.92 3.95
C LEU A 40 7.21 -2.39 3.64
N GLU A 41 7.86 -3.09 4.56
CA GLU A 41 7.97 -4.56 4.54
C GLU A 41 6.55 -5.16 4.42
N GLY A 42 6.40 -6.20 3.60
CA GLY A 42 5.11 -6.84 3.33
C GLY A 42 4.26 -6.15 2.26
N THR A 43 4.67 -5.00 1.73
CA THR A 43 3.92 -4.29 0.67
C THR A 43 3.78 -5.20 -0.56
N PRO A 44 2.56 -5.49 -1.04
CA PRO A 44 2.36 -6.27 -2.25
C PRO A 44 2.91 -5.54 -3.49
N ILE A 45 3.68 -6.24 -4.30
CA ILE A 45 4.35 -5.71 -5.49
C ILE A 45 4.10 -6.62 -6.71
N GLY A 46 3.93 -5.99 -7.86
CA GLY A 46 3.63 -6.66 -9.13
C GLY A 46 4.52 -6.15 -10.26
N LYS A 47 4.47 -6.83 -11.41
CA LYS A 47 5.21 -6.38 -12.60
C LYS A 47 4.63 -5.05 -13.09
N GLY A 48 5.52 -4.10 -13.37
CA GLY A 48 5.22 -2.85 -14.05
C GLY A 48 5.70 -2.86 -15.50
N ALA A 49 6.11 -1.68 -15.98
CA ALA A 49 6.73 -1.49 -17.28
C ALA A 49 8.27 -1.47 -17.18
N ASP A 50 8.95 -1.60 -18.32
CA ASP A 50 10.41 -1.42 -18.46
C ASP A 50 11.28 -2.27 -17.51
N GLY A 51 10.78 -3.46 -17.15
CA GLY A 51 11.47 -4.37 -16.22
C GLY A 51 11.41 -3.93 -14.75
N LEU A 52 10.73 -2.81 -14.44
CA LEU A 52 10.48 -2.35 -13.09
C LEU A 52 9.19 -2.97 -12.53
N TYR A 53 9.14 -3.07 -11.22
CA TYR A 53 7.98 -3.47 -10.45
C TYR A 53 7.22 -2.23 -9.99
N GLU A 54 5.92 -2.41 -9.74
CA GLU A 54 5.06 -1.39 -9.17
C GLU A 54 4.43 -1.88 -7.86
N VAL A 55 4.09 -0.94 -6.99
CA VAL A 55 3.36 -1.21 -5.75
C VAL A 55 1.89 -1.42 -6.07
N CYS A 56 1.30 -2.51 -5.57
CA CYS A 56 -0.14 -2.66 -5.45
C CYS A 56 -0.58 -1.82 -4.24
N LYS A 57 -1.03 -0.59 -4.51
CA LYS A 57 -1.32 0.37 -3.44
C LYS A 57 -2.58 -0.03 -2.69
N THR A 58 -2.45 -0.08 -1.37
CA THR A 58 -3.53 -0.40 -0.45
C THR A 58 -3.45 0.47 0.79
N VAL A 59 -4.55 0.57 1.53
CA VAL A 59 -4.64 1.25 2.82
C VAL A 59 -5.81 0.73 3.64
N HIS A 60 -5.71 0.77 4.97
CA HIS A 60 -6.86 0.49 5.84
C HIS A 60 -7.72 1.74 6.04
N ALA A 61 -9.04 1.58 5.96
CA ALA A 61 -9.99 2.53 6.51
C ALA A 61 -9.88 2.56 8.04
N ILE A 62 -9.87 3.74 8.65
CA ILE A 62 -9.84 3.90 10.12
C ILE A 62 -11.24 3.89 10.72
N ALA A 63 -12.25 4.34 9.96
CA ALA A 63 -13.62 4.44 10.41
C ALA A 63 -14.57 3.81 9.38
N ASP A 64 -15.74 3.40 9.86
CA ASP A 64 -16.85 3.01 9.00
C ASP A 64 -17.24 4.19 8.10
N SER A 65 -17.56 3.89 6.84
CA SER A 65 -18.10 4.89 5.93
C SER A 65 -19.62 4.84 5.90
N GLY A 66 -20.25 6.01 5.80
CA GLY A 66 -21.66 6.09 5.40
C GLY A 66 -21.86 5.61 3.95
N ALA A 67 -23.10 5.70 3.47
CA ALA A 67 -23.40 5.45 2.07
C ALA A 67 -22.75 6.54 1.19
N SER A 68 -22.03 6.11 0.16
CA SER A 68 -21.46 6.97 -0.88
C SER A 68 -20.47 8.04 -0.37
N PRO A 69 -19.41 7.68 0.37
CA PRO A 69 -18.49 8.65 0.97
C PRO A 69 -17.66 9.39 -0.10
N LYS A 70 -17.45 10.70 0.12
CA LYS A 70 -16.47 11.51 -0.65
C LYS A 70 -15.15 11.76 0.10
N LYS A 71 -15.13 11.51 1.41
CA LYS A 71 -13.96 11.66 2.27
C LYS A 71 -13.69 10.34 2.96
N LEU A 72 -12.47 9.85 2.83
CA LEU A 72 -12.03 8.57 3.40
C LEU A 72 -10.95 8.87 4.43
N VAL A 73 -11.16 8.42 5.66
CA VAL A 73 -10.17 8.54 6.74
C VAL A 73 -9.39 7.24 6.80
N VAL A 74 -8.09 7.30 6.53
CA VAL A 74 -7.26 6.12 6.26
C VAL A 74 -5.97 6.12 7.08
N SER A 75 -5.38 4.94 7.26
CA SER A 75 -4.09 4.76 7.95
C SER A 75 -2.94 5.39 7.17
N LYS A 76 -1.86 5.76 7.87
CA LYS A 76 -0.61 6.22 7.25
C LYS A 76 0.08 5.11 6.43
N GLY A 77 1.07 5.51 5.65
CA GLY A 77 2.01 4.59 4.97
C GLY A 77 1.58 4.12 3.59
N HIS A 78 0.47 4.65 3.05
CA HIS A 78 0.02 4.33 1.71
C HIS A 78 0.76 5.11 0.61
N HIS A 79 0.75 4.57 -0.61
CA HIS A 79 1.39 5.19 -1.77
C HIS A 79 0.41 5.88 -2.75
N PHE A 80 -0.87 6.04 -2.39
CA PHE A 80 -1.83 6.82 -3.20
C PHE A 80 -1.34 8.26 -3.45
N LYS A 81 -1.66 8.79 -4.63
CA LYS A 81 -1.45 10.18 -5.06
C LYS A 81 -2.71 10.74 -5.70
N GLU A 82 -2.74 12.07 -5.89
CA GLU A 82 -3.81 12.73 -6.63
C GLU A 82 -3.93 12.18 -8.05
N GLY A 83 -5.16 11.99 -8.51
CA GLY A 83 -5.47 11.41 -9.83
C GLY A 83 -5.55 9.88 -9.88
N ASP A 84 -5.05 9.16 -8.87
CA ASP A 84 -5.27 7.71 -8.75
C ASP A 84 -6.76 7.40 -8.51
N TYR A 85 -7.19 6.19 -8.84
CA TYR A 85 -8.52 5.69 -8.51
C TYR A 85 -8.43 4.75 -7.30
N ILE A 86 -9.28 4.98 -6.30
CA ILE A 86 -9.36 4.14 -5.10
C ILE A 86 -10.71 3.43 -5.07
N ALA A 87 -10.67 2.13 -4.83
CA ALA A 87 -11.82 1.24 -4.74
C ALA A 87 -11.88 0.57 -3.36
N ALA A 88 -13.03 -0.04 -3.09
CA ALA A 88 -13.25 -0.92 -1.95
C ALA A 88 -14.00 -2.16 -2.43
N LYS A 89 -14.08 -3.19 -1.59
CA LYS A 89 -14.85 -4.39 -1.93
C LYS A 89 -16.29 -4.01 -2.33
N SER A 90 -16.74 -4.51 -3.48
CA SER A 90 -18.06 -4.22 -4.06
C SER A 90 -18.32 -2.75 -4.42
N CYS A 91 -17.27 -1.92 -4.49
CA CYS A 91 -17.34 -0.50 -4.77
C CYS A 91 -16.40 -0.16 -5.94
N ASN A 92 -16.94 0.32 -7.07
CA ASN A 92 -16.12 0.78 -8.19
C ASN A 92 -15.23 1.96 -7.78
N GLY A 93 -14.07 2.05 -8.42
CA GLY A 93 -13.09 3.09 -8.14
C GLY A 93 -13.60 4.50 -8.35
N ALA A 94 -13.22 5.40 -7.45
CA ALA A 94 -13.44 6.84 -7.56
C ALA A 94 -12.10 7.58 -7.59
N GLN A 95 -11.99 8.61 -8.42
CA GLN A 95 -10.74 9.36 -8.57
C GLN A 95 -10.44 10.21 -7.34
N ILE A 96 -9.19 10.15 -6.87
CA ILE A 96 -8.66 10.98 -5.79
C ILE A 96 -8.47 12.41 -6.28
N ALA A 97 -9.11 13.36 -5.59
CA ALA A 97 -8.97 14.80 -5.82
C ALA A 97 -7.80 15.37 -5.04
N SER A 98 -7.70 15.03 -3.75
CA SER A 98 -6.62 15.51 -2.88
C SER A 98 -6.37 14.56 -1.71
N ILE A 99 -5.19 14.66 -1.10
CA ILE A 99 -4.81 13.89 0.08
C ILE A 99 -4.24 14.84 1.13
N ASP A 100 -4.91 14.94 2.28
CA ASP A 100 -4.40 15.67 3.44
C ASP A 100 -3.61 14.73 4.35
N LYS A 101 -2.32 15.03 4.50
CA LYS A 101 -1.36 14.29 5.34
C LYS A 101 -0.93 15.03 6.61
N SER A 102 -1.55 16.17 6.92
CA SER A 102 -1.15 17.06 8.01
C SER A 102 -1.29 16.44 9.40
N ASN A 103 -2.28 15.56 9.59
CA ASN A 103 -2.48 14.86 10.86
C ASN A 103 -1.44 13.75 11.03
N PRO A 104 -0.76 13.61 12.17
CA PRO A 104 0.28 12.59 12.35
C PRO A 104 -0.24 11.14 12.42
N GLU A 105 -1.51 10.93 12.79
CA GLU A 105 -2.10 9.60 13.06
C GLU A 105 -2.86 9.02 11.85
N LYS A 106 -3.31 9.88 10.94
CA LYS A 106 -4.17 9.50 9.81
C LYS A 106 -3.98 10.38 8.60
N ASP A 107 -4.40 9.87 7.45
CA ASP A 107 -4.55 10.64 6.22
C ASP A 107 -6.04 10.79 5.87
N VAL A 108 -6.39 11.86 5.17
CA VAL A 108 -7.74 12.07 4.63
C VAL A 108 -7.68 12.16 3.11
N ILE A 109 -8.26 11.18 2.45
CA ILE A 109 -8.39 11.15 0.99
C ILE A 109 -9.73 11.77 0.60
N THR A 110 -9.70 12.81 -0.22
CA THR A 110 -10.91 13.42 -0.80
C THR A 110 -11.07 12.98 -2.24
N LEU A 111 -12.26 12.52 -2.60
CA LEU A 111 -12.59 12.00 -3.93
C LEU A 111 -13.32 13.05 -4.79
N LYS A 112 -13.14 12.99 -6.12
CA LYS A 112 -13.88 13.85 -7.06
C LYS A 112 -15.37 13.47 -7.10
N GLY A 113 -15.65 12.18 -7.18
CA GLY A 113 -16.98 11.57 -7.07
C GLY A 113 -17.12 10.77 -5.78
N PRO A 114 -18.34 10.46 -5.32
CA PRO A 114 -18.51 9.55 -4.20
C PRO A 114 -18.05 8.14 -4.58
N LEU A 115 -17.47 7.41 -3.63
CA LEU A 115 -17.23 5.97 -3.79
C LEU A 115 -18.57 5.24 -3.65
N GLY A 116 -19.00 4.44 -4.61
CA GLY A 116 -20.31 3.77 -4.53
C GLY A 116 -20.35 2.78 -3.37
N GLY A 117 -21.37 2.84 -2.50
CA GLY A 117 -21.55 1.88 -1.40
C GLY A 117 -21.01 2.35 -0.04
N SER A 118 -20.74 1.40 0.85
CA SER A 118 -20.17 1.63 2.19
C SER A 118 -19.17 0.53 2.56
N PHE A 119 -18.28 0.83 3.49
CA PHE A 119 -17.30 -0.13 4.02
C PHE A 119 -17.09 0.10 5.51
N THR A 120 -16.60 -0.93 6.20
CA THR A 120 -16.31 -0.86 7.64
C THR A 120 -14.89 -0.35 7.91
N SER A 121 -14.65 0.05 9.15
CA SER A 121 -13.31 0.20 9.70
C SER A 121 -12.47 -1.06 9.44
N ARG A 122 -11.17 -0.84 9.27
CA ARG A 122 -10.16 -1.82 8.84
C ARG A 122 -10.35 -2.40 7.44
N ALA A 123 -11.39 -2.04 6.69
CA ALA A 123 -11.51 -2.46 5.29
C ALA A 123 -10.27 -2.07 4.48
N CYS A 124 -9.81 -2.97 3.62
CA CYS A 124 -8.73 -2.71 2.68
C CYS A 124 -9.30 -1.93 1.49
N LEU A 125 -8.88 -0.67 1.37
CA LEU A 125 -9.07 0.15 0.19
C LEU A 125 -7.85 -0.04 -0.72
N TYR A 126 -8.06 -0.11 -2.03
CA TYR A 126 -7.01 -0.47 -2.98
C TYR A 126 -7.08 0.37 -4.26
N GLU A 127 -5.96 0.49 -4.96
CA GLU A 127 -5.90 1.21 -6.23
C GLU A 127 -6.52 0.38 -7.35
N SER A 128 -7.53 0.95 -8.01
CA SER A 128 -8.21 0.33 -9.14
C SER A 128 -7.72 0.85 -10.49
N ALA A 129 -7.97 0.07 -11.54
CA ALA A 129 -7.68 0.44 -12.92
C ALA A 129 -8.77 1.38 -13.51
N GLY A 130 -9.07 2.47 -12.81
CA GLY A 130 -10.10 3.44 -13.21
C GLY A 130 -11.41 3.27 -12.43
N GLU A 131 -12.54 3.58 -13.08
CA GLU A 131 -13.91 3.48 -12.52
C GLU A 131 -14.44 2.03 -12.49
N THR A 132 -13.58 1.12 -12.06
CA THR A 132 -13.85 -0.32 -11.93
C THR A 132 -13.39 -0.79 -10.54
N ASP A 133 -13.73 -2.01 -10.17
CA ASP A 133 -13.22 -2.69 -8.96
C ASP A 133 -11.96 -3.52 -9.22
N ALA A 134 -11.42 -3.51 -10.45
CA ALA A 134 -10.25 -4.28 -10.83
C ALA A 134 -8.97 -3.66 -10.23
N ILE A 135 -8.21 -4.47 -9.47
CA ILE A 135 -6.92 -4.08 -8.89
C ILE A 135 -5.95 -3.66 -10.01
N ARG A 136 -5.36 -2.47 -9.89
CA ARG A 136 -4.50 -1.90 -10.95
C ARG A 136 -3.21 -2.69 -11.17
N VAL A 137 -2.59 -3.16 -10.08
CA VAL A 137 -1.33 -3.91 -10.11
C VAL A 137 -1.57 -5.27 -9.48
N THR A 138 -1.60 -6.33 -10.28
CA THR A 138 -1.70 -7.71 -9.77
C THR A 138 -0.40 -8.07 -9.06
N PRO A 139 -0.43 -8.31 -7.73
CA PRO A 139 0.78 -8.58 -6.97
C PRO A 139 1.24 -10.02 -7.18
N ILE A 140 2.56 -10.22 -7.19
CA ILE A 140 3.21 -11.54 -7.32
C ILE A 140 4.20 -11.83 -6.20
N ALA A 141 4.59 -10.80 -5.43
CA ALA A 141 5.53 -10.89 -4.32
C ALA A 141 5.19 -9.82 -3.28
N VAL A 142 5.84 -9.89 -2.12
CA VAL A 142 5.84 -8.83 -1.09
C VAL A 142 7.24 -8.26 -0.91
N ALA A 143 7.32 -6.96 -0.63
CA ALA A 143 8.57 -6.29 -0.28
C ALA A 143 9.17 -6.89 1.01
N GLY A 144 10.47 -7.17 1.01
CA GLY A 144 11.14 -7.88 2.09
C GLY A 144 11.81 -7.02 3.15
N SER A 145 11.85 -5.71 2.95
CA SER A 145 12.42 -4.71 3.85
C SER A 145 11.67 -3.39 3.73
N ASN A 146 11.85 -2.53 4.73
CA ASN A 146 11.42 -1.14 4.65
C ASN A 146 12.49 -0.34 3.91
N GLU A 147 12.10 0.49 2.96
CA GLU A 147 13.02 1.31 2.16
C GLU A 147 12.50 2.75 2.07
N ASP A 148 13.41 3.72 2.14
CA ASP A 148 13.06 5.12 1.91
C ASP A 148 12.74 5.35 0.42
N VAL A 149 11.59 5.95 0.14
CA VAL A 149 11.19 6.32 -1.21
C VAL A 149 11.65 7.75 -1.49
N LYS A 150 12.60 7.88 -2.41
CA LYS A 150 13.07 9.18 -2.92
C LYS A 150 12.53 9.39 -4.34
N GLN A 151 11.83 10.49 -4.55
CA GLN A 151 11.33 10.86 -5.87
C GLN A 151 12.50 11.05 -6.85
N GLY A 152 12.36 10.53 -8.07
CA GLY A 152 13.39 10.60 -9.11
C GLY A 152 14.44 9.48 -9.10
N ALA A 153 14.40 8.58 -8.13
CA ALA A 153 15.23 7.37 -8.10
C ALA A 153 14.35 6.14 -7.85
N ASN A 154 14.60 5.05 -8.56
CA ASN A 154 13.93 3.78 -8.29
C ASN A 154 14.46 3.15 -7.00
N VAL A 155 13.61 2.36 -6.33
CA VAL A 155 13.96 1.71 -5.06
C VAL A 155 14.29 0.25 -5.31
N PHE A 156 15.47 -0.18 -4.87
CA PHE A 156 15.80 -1.59 -4.82
C PHE A 156 15.18 -2.23 -3.58
N VAL A 157 14.58 -3.42 -3.71
CA VAL A 157 14.07 -4.17 -2.55
C VAL A 157 14.17 -5.67 -2.80
N SER A 158 14.38 -6.44 -1.72
CA SER A 158 14.16 -7.89 -1.77
C SER A 158 12.67 -8.18 -1.98
N ALA A 159 12.34 -9.18 -2.80
CA ALA A 159 10.96 -9.51 -3.16
C ALA A 159 10.69 -10.98 -2.84
N TRP A 160 9.78 -11.25 -1.91
CA TRP A 160 9.46 -12.60 -1.45
C TRP A 160 8.23 -13.13 -2.17
N VAL A 161 8.36 -14.29 -2.79
CA VAL A 161 7.27 -14.99 -3.50
C VAL A 161 6.68 -16.12 -2.66
N ILE A 162 7.45 -16.66 -1.71
CA ILE A 162 6.99 -17.67 -0.75
C ILE A 162 7.44 -17.27 0.66
N GLY A 163 6.50 -17.22 1.60
CA GLY A 163 6.77 -16.86 2.99
C GLY A 163 5.52 -16.75 3.85
N VAL A 164 5.73 -16.41 5.12
CA VAL A 164 4.67 -16.19 6.10
C VAL A 164 4.71 -14.73 6.54
N VAL A 165 3.58 -14.05 6.47
CA VAL A 165 3.42 -12.63 6.81
C VAL A 165 2.38 -12.49 7.93
N ARG A 166 2.74 -11.76 8.98
CA ARG A 166 1.83 -11.37 10.05
C ARG A 166 0.93 -10.24 9.55
N GLU A 167 -0.36 -10.50 9.37
CA GLU A 167 -1.29 -9.59 8.71
C GLU A 167 -1.50 -8.30 9.49
N GLU A 168 -1.56 -8.37 10.82
CA GLU A 168 -1.76 -7.21 11.70
C GLU A 168 -0.70 -6.11 11.57
N ASN A 169 0.50 -6.46 11.11
CA ASN A 169 1.63 -5.55 10.95
C ASN A 169 1.92 -5.23 9.47
N ALA A 170 1.26 -5.92 8.54
CA ALA A 170 1.48 -5.75 7.13
C ALA A 170 0.62 -4.59 6.57
N PRO A 171 1.02 -4.01 5.43
CA PRO A 171 0.12 -3.18 4.64
C PRO A 171 -1.19 -3.91 4.32
N ALA A 172 -2.27 -3.14 4.19
CA ALA A 172 -3.60 -3.68 3.99
C ALA A 172 -3.68 -4.64 2.79
N VAL A 173 -4.35 -5.77 2.95
CA VAL A 173 -4.62 -6.72 1.87
C VAL A 173 -6.06 -7.18 1.93
N ASN A 174 -6.70 -7.36 0.78
CA ASN A 174 -8.00 -8.01 0.66
C ASN A 174 -7.84 -9.45 0.17
N GLU A 175 -8.93 -10.21 0.14
CA GLU A 175 -8.90 -11.62 -0.29
C GLU A 175 -8.43 -11.81 -1.74
N ASP A 176 -8.73 -10.87 -2.65
CA ASP A 176 -8.29 -10.96 -4.06
C ASP A 176 -6.78 -10.75 -4.20
N ILE A 177 -6.21 -9.83 -3.42
CA ILE A 177 -4.77 -9.60 -3.31
C ILE A 177 -4.08 -10.82 -2.69
N LYS A 178 -4.63 -11.37 -1.60
CA LYS A 178 -4.11 -12.59 -0.97
C LYS A 178 -4.14 -13.77 -1.95
N ALA A 179 -5.23 -13.94 -2.69
CA ALA A 179 -5.37 -14.99 -3.70
C ALA A 179 -4.36 -14.85 -4.86
N SER A 180 -3.98 -13.61 -5.21
CA SER A 180 -2.93 -13.33 -6.21
C SER A 180 -1.53 -13.71 -5.70
N LEU A 181 -1.29 -13.52 -4.40
CA LEU A 181 -0.03 -13.86 -3.71
C LEU A 181 0.05 -15.35 -3.32
N LYS A 182 0.03 -16.24 -4.32
CA LYS A 182 -0.12 -17.70 -4.15
C LYS A 182 0.81 -18.37 -3.14
N GLY A 183 2.03 -17.86 -2.95
CA GLY A 183 3.02 -18.44 -2.03
C GLY A 183 3.13 -17.72 -0.67
N ILE A 184 2.40 -16.61 -0.49
CA ILE A 184 2.45 -15.84 0.75
C ILE A 184 1.26 -16.22 1.63
N VAL A 185 1.55 -16.72 2.82
CA VAL A 185 0.54 -17.05 3.82
C VAL A 185 0.45 -15.92 4.83
N TYR A 186 -0.74 -15.34 4.96
CA TYR A 186 -1.05 -14.34 5.97
C TYR A 186 -1.57 -15.03 7.24
N VAL A 187 -1.00 -14.68 8.40
CA VAL A 187 -1.35 -15.21 9.74
C VAL A 187 -1.62 -14.11 10.74
#